data_AF-A0A4W5KMN3-F1
#
_entry.id   AF-A0A4W5KMN3-F1
#
_cell.length_a   1.000
_cell.length_b   1.000
_cell.length_c   1.000
_cell.angle_alpha   90.00
_cell.angle_beta   90.00
_cell.angle_gamma   90.00
#
_symmetry.space_group_name_H-M   'P 1'
#
loop_
_entity.id
_entity.type
_entity.pdbx_description
1 polymer ?
#
loop_
_entity_poly.entity_id
_entity_poly.type
_entity_poly.pdbx_seq_one_letter_code
_entity_poly.pdbx_strand_id
1 'polypeptide(L)'
;MMSVTFFGWDVVYDDKSLVLELGAEQEPQKGGAYTMYHGTNVQTARLIITNGFRQSPDGMLGPGVYVSRNQRKAERYPLKASPSDRVVLQLRVNAGRVKRIDKDNHPMQKSWNAAGYDTAWVPPNCGMQSVPSGLEEDCVFDPQRVVVTSIAKAPNPTILAELKQLVSQMRAGTGRGGDMQVAGAVCTLCRRKTTPDHTHTLHPCWGCGQNICTLMTKHTCSASA
;
A
#
# COMPACT_ATOMS: atom_id res chain seq x y z
N MET A 1 15.15 6.30 -46.77
CA MET A 1 15.27 6.18 -45.29
C MET A 1 14.13 5.30 -44.82
N MET A 2 14.41 4.18 -44.15
CA MET A 2 13.34 3.37 -43.53
C MET A 2 12.98 4.01 -42.20
N SER A 3 11.72 4.41 -42.03
CA SER A 3 11.19 4.86 -40.75
C SER A 3 10.68 3.65 -39.98
N VAL A 4 11.12 3.49 -38.73
CA VAL A 4 10.57 2.49 -37.80
C VAL A 4 9.56 3.19 -36.90
N THR A 5 8.33 2.72 -36.90
CA THR A 5 7.26 3.19 -35.99
C THR A 5 7.27 2.33 -34.73
N PHE A 6 7.46 2.94 -33.56
CA PHE A 6 7.50 2.26 -32.28
C PHE A 6 6.60 2.98 -31.28
N PHE A 7 5.73 2.21 -30.61
CA PHE A 7 4.70 2.75 -29.72
C PHE A 7 4.76 2.19 -28.30
N GLY A 8 5.73 1.32 -27.97
CA GLY A 8 5.94 0.76 -26.62
C GLY A 8 7.10 1.42 -25.91
N TRP A 9 7.34 1.09 -24.64
CA TRP A 9 8.61 1.38 -23.95
C TRP A 9 8.73 0.58 -22.66
N ASP A 10 9.96 0.48 -22.18
CA ASP A 10 10.32 0.06 -20.83
C ASP A 10 11.43 1.02 -20.34
N VAL A 11 11.23 1.67 -19.20
CA VAL A 11 12.12 2.70 -18.67
C VAL A 11 12.39 2.45 -17.19
N VAL A 12 13.66 2.44 -16.83
CA VAL A 12 14.15 2.44 -15.45
C VAL A 12 14.46 3.87 -15.06
N TYR A 13 13.86 4.33 -13.96
CA TYR A 13 14.13 5.66 -13.41
C TYR A 13 15.06 5.52 -12.20
N ASP A 14 16.00 6.44 -12.09
CA ASP A 14 16.93 6.57 -10.96
C ASP A 14 16.31 7.36 -9.78
N ASP A 15 15.14 7.97 -9.98
CA ASP A 15 14.41 8.71 -8.95
C ASP A 15 13.51 7.82 -8.06
N LYS A 16 13.30 8.26 -6.82
CA LYS A 16 12.52 7.55 -5.79
C LYS A 16 11.00 7.71 -5.96
N SER A 17 10.52 8.07 -7.16
CA SER A 17 9.12 8.45 -7.41
C SER A 17 8.20 7.25 -7.67
N LEU A 18 8.76 6.07 -7.86
CA LEU A 18 8.00 4.81 -7.93
C LEU A 18 7.50 4.41 -6.53
N VAL A 19 6.33 3.76 -6.50
CA VAL A 19 5.94 2.91 -5.37
C VAL A 19 7.11 1.95 -5.15
N LEU A 20 7.91 2.26 -4.14
CA LEU A 20 9.09 1.48 -3.81
C LEU A 20 8.52 0.16 -3.28
N GLU A 21 8.45 -0.88 -4.11
CA GLU A 21 8.00 -2.22 -3.70
C GLU A 21 9.10 -2.84 -2.81
N LEU A 22 9.24 -2.32 -1.59
CA LEU A 22 10.11 -2.91 -0.59
C LEU A 22 9.51 -4.22 -0.12
N GLY A 23 10.30 -5.29 -0.21
CA GLY A 23 10.01 -6.56 0.44
C GLY A 23 10.07 -6.46 1.97
N ALA A 24 9.58 -7.50 2.63
CA ALA A 24 9.58 -7.62 4.10
C ALA A 24 10.98 -7.53 4.72
N GLU A 25 12.02 -7.96 3.99
CA GLU A 25 13.39 -7.98 4.48
C GLU A 25 14.14 -6.64 4.35
N GLN A 26 13.50 -5.62 3.78
CA GLN A 26 14.14 -4.34 3.49
C GLN A 26 13.78 -3.26 4.51
N GLU A 27 14.64 -2.27 4.73
CA GLU A 27 14.35 -1.15 5.62
C GLU A 27 13.42 -0.12 4.96
N PRO A 28 12.33 0.32 5.63
CA PRO A 28 11.49 1.41 5.15
C PRO A 28 12.30 2.69 4.91
N GLN A 29 12.09 3.30 3.76
CA GLN A 29 12.63 4.60 3.42
C GLN A 29 11.71 5.74 3.88
N LYS A 30 12.32 6.82 4.36
CA LYS A 30 11.61 8.03 4.81
C LYS A 30 10.70 8.56 3.71
N GLY A 31 9.41 8.71 4.02
CA GLY A 31 8.39 9.24 3.09
C GLY A 31 7.93 8.26 2.01
N GLY A 32 8.36 7.00 2.07
CA GLY A 32 7.97 5.97 1.11
C GLY A 32 6.51 5.52 1.28
N ALA A 33 5.94 5.02 0.18
CA ALA A 33 4.64 4.36 0.17
C ALA A 33 4.79 2.91 -0.29
N TYR A 34 4.24 1.98 0.49
CA TYR A 34 4.48 0.54 0.35
C TYR A 34 3.19 -0.25 0.13
N THR A 35 3.29 -1.31 -0.65
CA THR A 35 2.29 -2.38 -0.65
C THR A 35 2.47 -3.19 0.65
N MET A 36 1.43 -3.24 1.46
CA MET A 36 1.42 -3.94 2.75
C MET A 36 0.11 -4.73 2.92
N TYR A 37 0.01 -5.51 3.98
CA TYR A 37 -1.07 -6.43 4.22
C TYR A 37 -1.56 -6.35 5.66
N HIS A 38 -2.87 -6.51 5.82
CA HIS A 38 -3.53 -6.59 7.12
C HIS A 38 -4.51 -7.76 7.14
N GLY A 39 -4.32 -8.69 8.08
CA GLY A 39 -5.20 -9.81 8.31
C GLY A 39 -6.31 -9.45 9.28
N THR A 40 -7.56 -9.71 8.91
CA THR A 40 -8.74 -9.41 9.73
C THR A 40 -9.86 -10.41 9.43
N ASN A 41 -11.00 -10.29 10.12
CA ASN A 41 -12.16 -11.13 9.84
C ASN A 41 -13.07 -10.53 8.75
N VAL A 42 -13.99 -11.34 8.21
CA VAL A 42 -14.85 -10.91 7.07
C VAL A 42 -15.68 -9.69 7.43
N GLN A 43 -16.31 -9.67 8.61
CA GLN A 43 -17.15 -8.55 9.04
C GLN A 43 -16.32 -7.25 9.21
N THR A 44 -15.14 -7.36 9.81
CA THR A 44 -14.24 -6.22 10.03
C THR A 44 -13.65 -5.73 8.71
N ALA A 45 -13.35 -6.62 7.76
CA ALA A 45 -12.95 -6.23 6.41
C ALA A 45 -13.98 -5.33 5.73
N ARG A 46 -15.28 -5.68 5.80
CA ARG A 46 -16.37 -4.84 5.28
C ARG A 46 -16.37 -3.46 5.95
N LEU A 47 -16.28 -3.42 7.28
CA LEU A 47 -16.26 -2.15 8.03
C LEU A 47 -15.05 -1.28 7.67
N ILE A 48 -13.87 -1.88 7.53
CA ILE A 48 -12.65 -1.16 7.15
C ILE A 48 -12.77 -0.60 5.73
N ILE A 49 -13.34 -1.36 4.78
CA ILE A 49 -13.50 -0.89 3.40
C ILE A 49 -14.48 0.29 3.34
N THR A 50 -15.59 0.23 4.09
CA THR A 50 -16.63 1.27 4.06
C THR A 50 -16.24 2.51 4.86
N ASN A 51 -15.65 2.33 6.05
CA ASN A 51 -15.46 3.42 7.02
C ASN A 51 -13.99 3.84 7.18
N GLY A 52 -13.07 3.12 6.56
CA GLY A 52 -11.64 3.27 6.80
C GLY A 52 -11.15 2.53 8.05
N PHE A 53 -9.84 2.56 8.26
CA PHE A 53 -9.22 2.00 9.45
C PHE A 53 -9.49 2.85 10.69
N ARG A 54 -9.48 2.18 11.85
CA ARG A 54 -9.40 2.80 13.17
C ARG A 54 -8.16 2.28 13.87
N GLN A 55 -7.55 3.09 14.71
CA GLN A 55 -6.43 2.65 15.53
C GLN A 55 -6.88 1.52 16.48
N SER A 56 -6.04 0.51 16.67
CA SER A 56 -6.14 -0.32 17.85
C SER A 56 -5.83 0.54 19.09
N PRO A 57 -6.46 0.27 20.24
CA PRO A 57 -6.20 1.04 21.47
C PRO A 57 -4.81 0.76 22.06
N ASP A 58 -4.24 -0.42 21.78
CA ASP A 58 -2.91 -0.82 22.22
C ASP A 58 -2.34 -1.91 21.29
N GLY A 59 -1.09 -2.29 21.56
CA GLY A 59 -0.34 -3.38 20.96
C GLY A 59 1.12 -3.35 21.41
N MET A 60 1.96 -4.20 20.84
CA MET A 60 3.39 -4.22 21.21
C MET A 60 4.13 -2.93 20.86
N LEU A 61 3.58 -2.13 19.95
CA LEU A 61 4.06 -0.83 19.50
C LEU A 61 3.12 0.33 19.91
N GLY A 62 2.15 0.07 20.81
CA GLY A 62 1.15 1.06 21.20
C GLY A 62 0.00 1.19 20.19
N PRO A 63 -0.81 2.27 20.28
CA PRO A 63 -1.99 2.45 19.43
C PRO A 63 -1.63 2.74 17.98
N GLY A 64 -2.33 2.10 17.04
CA GLY A 64 -2.15 2.33 15.61
C GLY A 64 -2.78 1.25 14.74
N VAL A 65 -2.47 1.28 13.44
CA VAL A 65 -2.85 0.27 12.46
C VAL A 65 -1.67 -0.63 12.19
N TYR A 66 -1.81 -1.90 12.56
CA TYR A 66 -0.77 -2.92 12.40
C TYR A 66 -0.80 -3.51 11.00
N VAL A 67 0.31 -3.45 10.30
CA VAL A 67 0.46 -3.92 8.92
C VAL A 67 1.80 -4.62 8.75
N SER A 68 1.92 -5.41 7.68
CA SER A 68 3.14 -6.13 7.35
C SER A 68 3.31 -6.17 5.84
N ARG A 69 4.53 -6.04 5.35
CA ARG A 69 4.90 -6.34 3.96
C ARG A 69 4.90 -7.83 3.67
N ASN A 70 4.94 -8.68 4.69
CA ASN A 70 4.81 -10.13 4.56
C ASN A 70 3.34 -10.56 4.52
N GLN A 71 2.81 -10.84 3.33
CA GLN A 71 1.43 -11.34 3.17
C GLN A 71 1.17 -12.61 4.00
N ARG A 72 2.09 -13.58 4.01
CA ARG A 72 1.92 -14.84 4.74
C ARG A 72 1.82 -14.61 6.25
N LYS A 73 2.49 -13.58 6.78
CA LYS A 73 2.31 -13.15 8.18
C LYS A 73 0.87 -12.68 8.41
N ALA A 74 0.37 -11.79 7.55
CA ALA A 74 -0.99 -11.26 7.65
C ALA A 74 -2.06 -12.35 7.55
N GLU A 75 -1.87 -13.39 6.72
CA GLU A 75 -2.79 -14.53 6.58
C GLU A 75 -3.05 -15.30 7.88
N ARG A 76 -2.17 -15.18 8.88
CA ARG A 76 -2.34 -15.84 10.19
C ARG A 76 -3.33 -15.10 11.09
N TYR A 77 -3.67 -13.85 10.78
CA TYR A 77 -4.52 -13.02 11.62
C TYR A 77 -5.97 -12.98 11.14
N PRO A 78 -6.94 -12.93 12.08
CA PRO A 78 -6.75 -13.03 13.53
C PRO A 78 -6.36 -14.45 13.97
N LEU A 79 -5.40 -14.57 14.91
CA LEU A 79 -4.79 -15.86 15.28
C LEU A 79 -5.80 -16.92 15.75
N LYS A 80 -6.84 -16.49 16.46
CA LYS A 80 -7.88 -17.36 17.03
C LYS A 80 -9.10 -17.52 16.12
N ALA A 81 -9.15 -16.83 14.98
CA ALA A 81 -10.26 -16.95 14.04
C ALA A 81 -10.13 -18.23 13.20
N SER A 82 -11.27 -18.82 12.82
CA SER A 82 -11.31 -19.91 11.85
C SER A 82 -10.73 -19.46 10.50
N PRO A 83 -10.02 -20.32 9.74
CA PRO A 83 -9.63 -20.03 8.36
C PRO A 83 -10.82 -19.60 7.48
N SER A 84 -12.02 -20.10 7.78
CA SER A 84 -13.25 -19.75 7.07
C SER A 84 -13.73 -18.31 7.28
N ASP A 85 -13.09 -17.56 8.18
CA ASP A 85 -13.42 -16.16 8.51
C ASP A 85 -12.22 -15.21 8.31
N ARG A 86 -11.07 -15.70 7.82
CA ARG A 86 -9.87 -14.84 7.63
C ARG A 86 -9.86 -14.18 6.26
N VAL A 87 -9.63 -12.87 6.27
CA VAL A 87 -9.43 -12.02 5.09
C VAL A 87 -8.09 -11.32 5.20
N VAL A 88 -7.38 -11.18 4.09
CA VAL A 88 -6.20 -10.34 3.99
C VAL A 88 -6.46 -9.18 3.04
N LEU A 89 -6.43 -7.98 3.61
CA LEU A 89 -6.51 -6.72 2.86
C LEU A 89 -5.13 -6.40 2.29
N GLN A 90 -5.07 -6.05 1.00
CA GLN A 90 -3.89 -5.45 0.40
C GLN A 90 -4.01 -3.93 0.50
N LEU A 91 -2.97 -3.30 1.02
CA LEU A 91 -2.96 -1.91 1.43
C LEU A 91 -1.88 -1.14 0.66
N ARG A 92 -2.15 0.16 0.49
CA ARG A 92 -1.11 1.15 0.25
C ARG A 92 -0.90 1.93 1.52
N VAL A 93 0.32 1.92 2.04
CA VAL A 93 0.67 2.56 3.32
C VAL A 93 1.72 3.62 3.09
N ASN A 94 1.42 4.87 3.49
CA ASN A 94 2.41 5.95 3.53
C ASN A 94 3.11 5.95 4.89
N ALA A 95 4.33 5.41 4.93
CA ALA A 95 5.08 5.19 6.17
C ALA A 95 5.62 6.49 6.81
N GLY A 96 5.67 7.60 6.07
CA GLY A 96 6.12 8.89 6.59
C GLY A 96 7.49 8.81 7.28
N ARG A 97 7.58 9.37 8.50
CA ARG A 97 8.76 9.25 9.37
C ARG A 97 8.68 7.94 10.15
N VAL A 98 9.61 7.03 9.86
CA VAL A 98 9.66 5.71 10.49
C VAL A 98 10.60 5.70 11.70
N LYS A 99 10.14 5.14 12.82
CA LYS A 99 10.96 4.83 13.99
C LYS A 99 11.26 3.33 14.02
N ARG A 100 12.53 2.98 13.90
CA ARG A 100 13.00 1.61 14.13
C ARG A 100 12.88 1.25 15.62
N ILE A 101 12.27 0.11 15.91
CA ILE A 101 12.09 -0.50 17.24
C ILE A 101 12.63 -1.93 17.14
N ASP A 102 13.88 -2.14 17.57
CA ASP A 102 14.63 -3.38 17.31
C ASP A 102 15.08 -4.12 18.58
N LYS A 103 14.50 -3.78 19.72
CA LYS A 103 14.71 -4.47 21.00
C LYS A 103 13.48 -4.35 21.88
N ASP A 104 13.27 -5.35 22.75
CA ASP A 104 12.27 -5.25 23.80
C ASP A 104 12.59 -4.09 24.75
N ASN A 105 11.54 -3.49 25.33
CA ASN A 105 11.66 -2.33 26.21
C ASN A 105 12.40 -1.16 25.53
N HIS A 106 12.27 -1.01 24.21
CA HIS A 106 12.80 0.15 23.52
C HIS A 106 12.17 1.42 24.15
N PRO A 107 12.95 2.49 24.47
CA PRO A 107 12.43 3.67 25.18
C PRO A 107 11.23 4.34 24.50
N MET A 108 11.12 4.17 23.19
CA MET A 108 10.04 4.70 22.35
C MET A 108 9.07 3.62 21.85
N GLN A 109 9.07 2.41 22.42
CA GLN A 109 8.29 1.28 21.90
C GLN A 109 6.80 1.61 21.73
N LYS A 110 6.22 2.38 22.65
CA LYS A 110 4.81 2.82 22.59
C LYS A 110 4.61 4.34 22.49
N SER A 111 5.68 5.12 22.42
CA SER A 111 5.65 6.60 22.49
C SER A 111 6.31 7.29 21.27
N TRP A 112 6.64 6.52 20.23
CA TRP A 112 7.24 7.01 19.00
C TRP A 112 6.39 8.08 18.29
N ASN A 113 5.06 7.97 18.37
CA ASN A 113 4.14 8.94 17.78
C ASN A 113 4.27 10.35 18.42
N ALA A 114 4.38 10.44 19.75
CA ALA A 114 4.54 11.68 20.49
C ALA A 114 5.88 12.38 20.18
N ALA A 115 6.87 11.61 19.72
CA ALA A 115 8.14 12.14 19.23
C ALA A 115 8.11 12.54 17.73
N GLY A 116 6.92 12.56 17.11
CA GLY A 116 6.71 13.03 15.74
C GLY A 116 7.04 12.01 14.65
N TYR A 117 6.99 10.71 14.97
CA TYR A 117 7.08 9.64 13.98
C TYR A 117 5.68 9.19 13.54
N ASP A 118 5.54 8.85 12.25
CA ASP A 118 4.27 8.44 11.65
C ASP A 118 4.06 6.92 11.74
N THR A 119 5.16 6.16 11.75
CA THR A 119 5.16 4.70 11.82
C THR A 119 6.27 4.20 12.75
N ALA A 120 5.98 3.21 13.59
CA ALA A 120 7.01 2.37 14.21
C ALA A 120 7.20 1.09 13.39
N TRP A 121 8.45 0.65 13.25
CA TRP A 121 8.82 -0.52 12.48
C TRP A 121 9.74 -1.45 13.29
N VAL A 122 9.37 -2.72 13.37
CA VAL A 122 10.22 -3.80 13.88
C VAL A 122 10.94 -4.46 12.70
N PRO A 123 12.28 -4.44 12.66
CA PRO A 123 13.03 -5.13 11.63
C PRO A 123 12.87 -6.66 11.73
N PRO A 124 12.97 -7.37 10.61
CA PRO A 124 13.02 -8.82 10.64
C PRO A 124 14.26 -9.30 11.39
N ASN A 125 14.14 -10.43 12.09
CA ASN A 125 15.22 -11.14 12.77
C ASN A 125 16.05 -10.27 13.74
N CYS A 126 15.46 -9.23 14.33
CA CYS A 126 16.15 -8.33 15.28
C CYS A 126 16.33 -8.92 16.70
N GLY A 127 15.83 -10.14 16.96
CA GLY A 127 16.00 -10.81 18.25
C GLY A 127 15.03 -10.37 19.35
N MET A 128 14.01 -9.56 19.03
CA MET A 128 12.95 -9.19 19.97
C MET A 128 12.13 -10.41 20.41
N GLN A 129 12.09 -10.65 21.73
CA GLN A 129 11.30 -11.72 22.34
C GLN A 129 9.79 -11.47 22.20
N SER A 130 9.37 -10.21 22.18
CA SER A 130 7.97 -9.85 21.90
C SER A 130 7.53 -10.14 20.46
N VAL A 131 8.47 -10.47 19.55
CA VAL A 131 8.18 -10.94 18.19
C VAL A 131 8.87 -12.28 17.94
N PRO A 132 8.41 -13.39 18.56
CA PRO A 132 9.08 -14.69 18.47
C PRO A 132 9.22 -15.22 17.03
N SER A 133 8.35 -14.77 16.13
CA SER A 133 8.40 -15.16 14.72
C SER A 133 9.58 -14.58 13.94
N GLY A 134 10.25 -13.54 14.45
CA GLY A 134 11.29 -12.82 13.74
C GLY A 134 10.81 -12.05 12.50
N LEU A 135 9.50 -12.00 12.21
CA LEU A 135 8.97 -11.32 11.04
C LEU A 135 8.68 -9.84 11.34
N GLU A 136 9.00 -8.98 10.37
CA GLU A 136 8.79 -7.53 10.47
C GLU A 136 7.36 -7.14 10.80
N GLU A 137 7.20 -6.00 11.46
CA GLU A 137 5.90 -5.39 11.75
C GLU A 137 5.97 -3.87 11.68
N ASP A 138 4.98 -3.27 11.04
CA ASP A 138 4.78 -1.83 11.01
C ASP A 138 3.51 -1.48 11.81
N CYS A 139 3.59 -0.43 12.64
CA CYS A 139 2.45 0.18 13.31
C CYS A 139 2.33 1.64 12.86
N VAL A 140 1.29 1.94 12.08
CA VAL A 140 1.04 3.27 11.52
C VAL A 140 0.11 4.05 12.43
N PHE A 141 0.48 5.27 12.81
CA PHE A 141 -0.31 6.02 13.79
C PHE A 141 -1.62 6.49 13.17
N ASP A 142 -1.56 7.33 12.14
CA ASP A 142 -2.74 7.90 11.49
C ASP A 142 -3.37 6.92 10.48
N PRO A 143 -4.61 6.45 10.71
CA PRO A 143 -5.30 5.55 9.78
C PRO A 143 -5.47 6.11 8.36
N GLN A 144 -5.48 7.44 8.17
CA GLN A 144 -5.61 8.05 6.84
C GLN A 144 -4.41 7.78 5.93
N ARG A 145 -3.28 7.34 6.50
CA ARG A 145 -2.09 6.90 5.77
C ARG A 145 -2.22 5.49 5.20
N VAL A 146 -3.30 4.77 5.53
CA VAL A 146 -3.53 3.38 5.16
C VAL A 146 -4.75 3.27 4.26
N VAL A 147 -4.53 2.96 2.98
CA VAL A 147 -5.59 2.86 1.98
C VAL A 147 -5.78 1.41 1.55
N VAL A 148 -7.00 0.89 1.65
CA VAL A 148 -7.33 -0.43 1.10
C VAL A 148 -7.29 -0.37 -0.42
N THR A 149 -6.48 -1.24 -1.03
CA THR A 149 -6.30 -1.26 -2.47
C THR A 149 -6.89 -2.46 -3.19
N SER A 150 -6.94 -3.61 -2.52
CA SER A 150 -7.46 -4.85 -3.04
C SER A 150 -7.67 -5.85 -1.87
N ILE A 151 -8.16 -7.04 -2.21
CA ILE A 151 -8.25 -8.19 -1.32
C ILE A 151 -7.21 -9.21 -1.79
N ALA A 152 -6.21 -9.46 -0.95
CA ALA A 152 -5.14 -10.41 -1.24
C ALA A 152 -5.60 -11.86 -1.05
N LYS A 153 -6.44 -12.11 -0.02
CA LYS A 153 -6.98 -13.44 0.29
C LYS A 153 -8.34 -13.31 0.98
N ALA A 154 -9.24 -14.23 0.68
CA ALA A 154 -10.52 -14.40 1.37
C ALA A 154 -10.86 -15.89 1.54
N PRO A 155 -11.81 -16.25 2.41
CA PRO A 155 -12.10 -17.65 2.72
C PRO A 155 -12.67 -18.46 1.55
N ASN A 156 -13.40 -17.80 0.66
CA ASN A 156 -14.01 -18.44 -0.51
C ASN A 156 -14.20 -17.40 -1.65
N PRO A 157 -14.46 -17.87 -2.88
CA PRO A 157 -14.62 -16.99 -4.05
C PRO A 157 -15.77 -16.00 -3.95
N THR A 158 -16.88 -16.37 -3.29
CA THR A 158 -18.05 -15.50 -3.12
C THR A 158 -17.71 -14.27 -2.29
N ILE A 159 -17.09 -14.47 -1.12
CA ILE A 159 -16.63 -13.37 -0.25
C ILE A 159 -15.54 -12.54 -0.96
N LEU A 160 -14.64 -13.18 -1.71
CA LEU A 160 -13.61 -12.47 -2.47
C LEU A 160 -14.22 -11.50 -3.50
N ALA A 161 -15.20 -11.97 -4.25
CA ALA A 161 -15.88 -11.16 -5.26
C ALA A 161 -16.65 -10.00 -4.62
N GLU A 162 -17.41 -10.28 -3.57
CA GLU A 162 -18.16 -9.29 -2.78
C GLU A 162 -17.23 -8.16 -2.28
N LEU A 163 -16.14 -8.50 -1.59
CA LEU A 163 -15.24 -7.52 -1.02
C LEU A 163 -14.50 -6.71 -2.10
N LYS A 164 -14.11 -7.34 -3.22
CA LYS A 164 -13.50 -6.61 -4.35
C LYS A 164 -14.47 -5.62 -4.99
N GLN A 165 -15.74 -5.99 -5.11
CA GLN A 165 -16.79 -5.08 -5.58
C GLN A 165 -17.02 -3.93 -4.61
N LEU A 166 -17.00 -4.19 -3.30
CA LEU A 166 -17.12 -3.14 -2.30
C LEU A 166 -15.96 -2.12 -2.39
N VAL A 167 -14.72 -2.61 -2.57
CA VAL A 167 -13.55 -1.74 -2.78
C VAL A 167 -13.69 -0.88 -4.04
N SER A 168 -14.20 -1.43 -5.14
CA SER A 168 -14.38 -0.66 -6.38
C SER A 168 -15.49 0.40 -6.26
N GLN A 169 -16.59 0.08 -5.59
CA GLN A 169 -17.69 1.02 -5.33
C GLN A 169 -17.24 2.21 -4.48
N MET A 170 -16.49 1.96 -3.39
CA MET A 170 -15.99 3.04 -2.53
C MET A 170 -15.01 3.97 -3.26
N ARG A 171 -14.26 3.44 -4.24
CA ARG A 171 -13.39 4.27 -5.11
C ARG A 171 -14.14 5.07 -6.16
N ALA A 172 -15.29 4.58 -6.63
CA ALA A 172 -16.12 5.31 -7.59
C ALA A 172 -16.93 6.42 -6.91
N GLY A 173 -17.37 6.21 -5.66
CA GLY A 173 -18.13 7.18 -4.87
C GLY A 173 -17.35 8.44 -4.46
N THR A 174 -16.02 8.37 -4.41
CA THR A 174 -15.15 9.53 -4.12
C THR A 174 -14.91 10.42 -5.36
N GLY A 175 -15.50 10.09 -6.51
CA GLY A 175 -15.23 10.71 -7.82
C GLY A 175 -16.28 11.72 -8.34
N ARG A 176 -17.14 12.30 -7.50
CA ARG A 176 -17.99 13.44 -7.90
C ARG A 176 -17.38 14.76 -7.43
N GLY A 177 -16.33 15.19 -8.12
CA GLY A 177 -15.69 16.49 -7.98
C GLY A 177 -14.72 16.69 -9.15
N GLY A 178 -15.03 17.63 -10.03
CA GLY A 178 -14.38 17.81 -11.32
C GLY A 178 -12.90 18.20 -11.27
N ASP A 179 -12.31 18.14 -12.46
CA ASP A 179 -10.99 18.61 -12.85
C ASP A 179 -10.35 19.66 -11.93
N MET A 180 -9.34 19.24 -11.18
CA MET A 180 -8.21 20.07 -10.78
C MET A 180 -7.05 19.14 -10.41
N GLN A 181 -5.94 19.25 -11.13
CA GLN A 181 -4.68 18.61 -10.75
C GLN A 181 -4.21 19.19 -9.43
N VAL A 182 -4.50 18.50 -8.32
CA VAL A 182 -4.00 18.88 -7.00
C VAL A 182 -2.56 18.35 -6.86
N ALA A 183 -1.62 19.25 -6.57
CA ALA A 183 -0.26 18.87 -6.21
C ALA A 183 -0.28 17.88 -5.03
N GLY A 184 0.35 16.71 -5.19
CA GLY A 184 0.34 15.62 -4.21
C GLY A 184 -0.64 14.47 -4.51
N ALA A 185 -1.46 14.57 -5.55
CA ALA A 185 -2.27 13.46 -6.04
C ALA A 185 -1.39 12.36 -6.66
N VAL A 186 -1.87 11.12 -6.73
CA VAL A 186 -1.11 10.02 -7.35
C VAL A 186 -1.72 9.71 -8.71
N CYS A 187 -0.90 9.76 -9.76
CA CYS A 187 -1.32 9.40 -11.11
C CYS A 187 -1.78 7.94 -11.13
N THR A 188 -2.99 7.69 -11.62
CA THR A 188 -3.58 6.34 -11.64
C THR A 188 -2.90 5.40 -12.65
N LEU A 189 -2.26 5.94 -13.69
CA LEU A 189 -1.58 5.15 -14.72
C LEU A 189 -0.13 4.81 -14.35
N CYS A 190 0.69 5.79 -13.97
CA CYS A 190 2.10 5.54 -13.62
C CYS A 190 2.33 5.32 -12.11
N ARG A 191 1.31 5.54 -11.27
CA ARG A 191 1.34 5.37 -9.81
C ARG A 191 2.31 6.28 -9.05
N ARG A 192 2.84 7.31 -9.70
CA ARG A 192 3.72 8.33 -9.10
C ARG A 192 2.93 9.52 -8.56
N LYS A 193 3.49 10.22 -7.58
CA LYS A 193 2.92 11.49 -7.07
C LYS A 193 3.10 12.60 -8.11
N THR A 194 2.05 13.37 -8.35
CA THR A 194 2.11 14.61 -9.12
C THR A 194 2.77 15.68 -8.25
N THR A 195 3.88 16.23 -8.72
CA THR A 195 4.49 17.42 -8.13
C THR A 195 4.41 18.57 -9.15
N PRO A 196 4.45 19.84 -8.71
CA PRO A 196 4.52 20.98 -9.62
C PRO A 196 5.68 20.87 -10.62
N ASP A 197 6.79 20.25 -10.21
CA ASP A 197 8.01 20.07 -11.01
C ASP A 197 7.95 18.88 -11.99
N HIS A 198 6.98 17.97 -11.82
CA HIS A 198 6.81 16.79 -12.67
C HIS A 198 5.37 16.70 -13.18
N THR A 199 5.12 17.31 -14.34
CA THR A 199 3.82 17.30 -15.00
C THR A 199 3.50 15.92 -15.58
N HIS A 200 2.43 15.30 -15.09
CA HIS A 200 1.91 14.04 -15.61
C HIS A 200 0.91 14.33 -16.74
N THR A 201 1.30 14.06 -17.97
CA THR A 201 0.42 14.26 -19.14
C THR A 201 -0.18 12.92 -19.57
N LEU A 202 -1.51 12.84 -19.53
CA LEU A 202 -2.28 11.71 -20.03
C LEU A 202 -2.59 11.94 -21.50
N HIS A 203 -2.32 10.94 -22.34
CA HIS A 203 -2.68 10.99 -23.75
C HIS A 203 -3.02 9.57 -24.27
N PRO A 204 -3.77 9.45 -25.38
CA PRO A 204 -3.98 8.16 -26.03
C PRO A 204 -2.67 7.68 -26.68
N CYS A 205 -2.38 6.38 -26.57
CA CYS A 205 -1.31 5.74 -27.33
C CYS A 205 -1.61 5.82 -28.82
N TRP A 206 -0.64 6.30 -29.61
CA TRP A 206 -0.76 6.46 -31.06
C TRP A 206 -0.96 5.15 -31.83
N GLY A 207 -0.64 4.00 -31.22
CA GLY A 207 -0.87 2.67 -31.80
C GLY A 207 -2.19 2.05 -31.36
N CYS A 208 -2.36 1.80 -30.06
CA CYS A 208 -3.50 1.03 -29.54
C CYS A 208 -4.63 1.88 -28.94
N GLY A 209 -4.50 3.20 -28.88
CA GLY A 209 -5.51 4.11 -28.34
C GLY A 209 -5.69 4.06 -26.80
N GLN A 210 -4.96 3.21 -26.09
CA GLN A 210 -5.03 3.15 -24.62
C GLN A 210 -4.51 4.45 -24.00
N ASN A 211 -5.14 4.93 -22.94
CA ASN A 211 -4.62 6.05 -22.15
C ASN A 211 -3.28 5.67 -21.54
N ILE A 212 -2.25 6.47 -21.82
CA ILE A 212 -0.88 6.34 -21.34
C ILE A 212 -0.48 7.60 -20.57
N CYS A 213 0.41 7.43 -19.61
CA CYS A 213 1.04 8.54 -18.90
C CYS A 213 2.50 8.62 -19.34
N THR A 214 2.98 9.82 -19.65
CA THR A 214 4.38 10.07 -20.05
C THR A 214 5.42 9.53 -19.07
N LEU A 215 5.04 9.32 -17.80
CA LEU A 215 5.92 8.84 -16.74
C LEU A 215 5.66 7.38 -16.31
N MET A 216 4.87 6.62 -17.09
CA MET A 216 4.71 5.19 -16.83
C MET A 216 5.96 4.42 -17.22
N THR A 217 6.35 3.43 -16.41
CA THR A 217 7.58 2.67 -16.62
C THR A 217 7.50 1.72 -17.80
N LYS A 218 6.30 1.27 -18.14
CA LYS A 218 6.10 0.31 -19.22
C LYS A 218 4.80 0.55 -19.95
N HIS A 219 4.87 0.52 -21.26
CA HIS A 219 3.72 0.34 -22.12
C HIS A 219 4.07 -0.67 -23.22
N THR A 220 3.26 -1.71 -23.35
CA THR A 220 3.39 -2.68 -24.43
C THR A 220 2.23 -2.46 -25.38
N CYS A 221 2.51 -1.77 -26.49
CA CYS A 221 1.49 -1.50 -27.50
C CYS A 221 1.19 -2.79 -28.29
N SER A 222 -0.07 -3.21 -28.31
CA SER A 222 -0.54 -4.38 -29.05
C SER A 222 -1.01 -4.05 -30.47
N ALA A 223 -0.74 -2.83 -30.98
CA ALA A 223 -1.03 -2.50 -32.37
C ALA A 223 -0.22 -3.45 -33.26
N SER A 224 -0.91 -4.18 -34.12
CA SER A 224 -0.28 -4.99 -35.17
C SER A 224 0.51 -4.06 -36.09
N ALA A 225 1.79 -4.38 -36.30
CA ALA A 225 2.59 -3.76 -37.35
C ALA A 225 2.02 -4.08 -38.73
#